data_AF-A0A9D3M1Q9-F1
#
_entry.id   AF-A0A9D3M1Q9-F1
#
_cell.length_a   1.000
_cell.length_b   1.000
_cell.length_c   1.000
_cell.angle_alpha   90.00
_cell.angle_beta   90.00
_cell.angle_gamma   90.00
#
_symmetry.space_group_name_H-M   'P 1'
#
loop_
_entity.id
_entity.type
_entity.pdbx_description
1 polymer ?
#
loop_
_entity_poly.entity_id
_entity_poly.type
_entity_poly.pdbx_seq_one_letter_code
_entity_poly.pdbx_strand_id
1 'polypeptide(L)'
;MVLLHVLFEHAAGYALLAVKEVEEIGMLLPQVEESILNIGKFHTVVKLAAFFPFKSAQTALENINAISEGVVHADLKLFLETNLPPAGKKKKSLLGVGDAKIGAALQEELGFSCQTGAWSLNYSEACVCTSTIL
;
A
#
# COMPACT_ATOMS: atom_id res chain seq x y z
N MET A 1 -11.52 15.06 -4.70
CA MET A 1 -10.39 14.30 -5.26
C MET A 1 -9.84 13.42 -4.15
N VAL A 2 -9.96 12.10 -4.32
CA VAL A 2 -9.70 11.06 -3.32
C VAL A 2 -8.44 10.33 -3.77
N LEU A 3 -7.33 10.58 -3.07
CA LEU A 3 -6.06 9.99 -3.44
C LEU A 3 -6.01 8.54 -2.91
N LEU A 4 -5.99 7.57 -3.81
CA LEU A 4 -5.82 6.15 -3.48
C LEU A 4 -4.33 5.82 -3.36
N HIS A 5 -3.92 5.38 -2.17
CA HIS A 5 -2.63 4.74 -1.96
C HIS A 5 -2.85 3.29 -1.58
N VAL A 6 -1.95 2.41 -1.99
CA VAL A 6 -1.91 1.01 -1.56
C VAL A 6 -0.65 0.81 -0.74
N LEU A 7 -0.83 0.32 0.50
CA LEU A 7 0.27 -0.17 1.33
C LEU A 7 0.65 -1.55 0.82
N PHE A 8 1.94 -1.74 0.58
CA PHE A 8 2.53 -3.03 0.22
C PHE A 8 3.60 -3.40 1.25
N GLU A 9 3.29 -4.40 2.07
CA GLU A 9 4.22 -5.06 2.98
C GLU A 9 5.09 -6.10 2.25
N HIS A 10 6.43 -5.99 2.39
CA HIS A 10 7.39 -6.91 1.79
C HIS A 10 8.50 -7.26 2.79
N ALA A 11 9.19 -8.39 2.57
CA ALA A 11 10.32 -8.81 3.41
C ALA A 11 11.49 -7.79 3.44
N ALA A 12 11.58 -6.93 2.43
CA ALA A 12 12.57 -5.88 2.34
C ALA A 12 12.14 -4.55 2.99
N GLY A 13 10.85 -4.37 3.30
CA GLY A 13 10.32 -3.08 3.77
C GLY A 13 8.86 -2.83 3.43
N TYR A 14 8.40 -1.61 3.70
CA TYR A 14 7.07 -1.13 3.32
C TYR A 14 7.14 -0.25 2.07
N ALA A 15 6.18 -0.37 1.17
CA ALA A 15 6.01 0.53 0.05
C ALA A 15 4.62 1.18 0.07
N LEU A 16 4.54 2.44 -0.34
CA LEU A 16 3.29 3.10 -0.69
C LEU A 16 3.24 3.29 -2.20
N LEU A 17 2.20 2.75 -2.80
CA LEU A 17 1.93 2.86 -4.23
C LEU A 17 0.79 3.84 -4.43
N ALA A 18 1.03 4.95 -5.13
CA ALA A 18 -0.03 5.87 -5.52
C ALA A 18 -0.69 5.37 -6.81
N VAL A 19 -2.00 5.19 -6.77
CA VAL A 19 -2.80 4.82 -7.95
C VAL A 19 -3.33 6.10 -8.58
N LYS A 20 -3.04 6.31 -9.86
CA LYS A 20 -3.51 7.45 -10.63
C LYS A 20 -5.03 7.37 -10.77
N GLU A 21 -5.73 8.44 -10.38
CA GLU A 21 -7.19 8.52 -10.54
C GLU A 21 -7.58 8.39 -12.02
N VAL A 22 -8.48 7.44 -12.32
CA VAL A 22 -9.33 7.43 -13.52
C VAL A 22 -10.76 7.38 -12.98
N GLU A 23 -11.66 8.15 -13.56
CA GLU A 23 -12.91 8.67 -12.94
C GLU A 23 -13.91 7.62 -12.41
N GLU A 24 -13.68 6.32 -12.61
CA GLU A 24 -14.46 5.25 -11.97
C GLU A 24 -13.56 4.12 -11.43
N ILE A 25 -13.52 4.01 -10.10
CA ILE A 25 -12.84 2.94 -9.35
C ILE A 25 -13.30 1.53 -9.82
N GLY A 26 -14.55 1.40 -10.29
CA GLY A 26 -15.12 0.14 -10.81
C GLY A 26 -14.65 -0.24 -12.22
N MET A 27 -14.17 0.72 -13.02
CA MET A 27 -13.67 0.47 -14.38
C MET A 27 -12.19 0.05 -14.41
N LEU A 28 -11.47 0.26 -13.30
CA LEU A 28 -10.03 0.01 -13.22
C LEU A 28 -9.67 -1.43 -12.88
N LEU A 29 -10.54 -2.22 -12.25
CA LEU A 29 -10.18 -3.60 -11.90
C LEU A 29 -9.73 -4.41 -13.13
N PRO A 30 -10.48 -4.41 -14.26
CA PRO A 30 -10.02 -5.11 -15.47
C PRO A 30 -8.78 -4.47 -16.11
N GLN A 31 -8.68 -3.14 -16.12
CA GLN A 31 -7.52 -2.46 -16.72
C GLN A 31 -6.24 -2.62 -15.89
N VAL A 32 -6.35 -2.63 -14.56
CA VAL A 32 -5.25 -2.90 -13.64
C VAL A 32 -4.84 -4.37 -13.78
N GLU A 33 -5.80 -5.30 -13.79
CA GLU A 33 -5.57 -6.74 -14.06
C GLU A 33 -4.93 -7.01 -15.42
N GLU A 34 -5.32 -6.30 -16.48
CA GLU A 34 -4.68 -6.41 -17.79
C GLU A 34 -3.31 -5.71 -17.84
N SER A 35 -3.14 -4.61 -17.09
CA SER A 35 -1.87 -3.88 -17.01
C SER A 35 -0.80 -4.64 -16.24
N ILE A 36 -1.21 -5.50 -15.30
CA ILE A 36 -0.39 -6.43 -14.52
C ILE A 36 0.48 -7.27 -15.48
N LEU A 37 -0.11 -7.81 -16.55
CA LEU A 37 0.60 -8.57 -17.58
C LEU A 37 1.55 -7.73 -18.48
N ASN A 38 1.54 -6.40 -18.35
CA ASN A 38 2.39 -5.50 -19.12
C ASN A 38 2.95 -4.37 -18.22
N ILE A 39 4.18 -4.58 -17.76
CA ILE A 39 4.88 -3.65 -16.86
C ILE A 39 4.88 -2.19 -17.33
N GLY A 40 4.94 -1.95 -18.65
CA GLY A 40 4.87 -0.60 -19.22
C GLY A 40 3.51 0.06 -18.99
N LYS A 41 2.40 -0.67 -19.13
CA LYS A 41 1.05 -0.19 -18.83
C LYS A 41 0.85 0.00 -17.33
N PHE A 42 1.37 -0.90 -16.52
CA PHE A 42 1.26 -0.83 -15.06
C PHE A 42 1.84 0.48 -14.50
N HIS A 43 3.04 0.87 -14.94
CA HIS A 43 3.68 2.13 -14.55
C HIS A 43 2.90 3.40 -14.90
N THR A 44 1.97 3.33 -15.87
CA THR A 44 1.10 4.48 -16.20
C THR A 44 -0.04 4.67 -15.20
N VAL A 45 -0.40 3.61 -14.48
CA VAL A 45 -1.53 3.55 -13.53
C VAL A 45 -1.04 3.61 -12.09
N VAL A 46 0.09 2.97 -11.79
CA VAL A 46 0.65 2.87 -10.44
C VAL A 46 2.04 3.49 -10.38
N LYS A 47 2.30 4.27 -9.34
CA LYS A 47 3.62 4.87 -9.05
C LYS A 47 4.07 4.54 -7.65
N LEU A 48 5.35 4.22 -7.47
CA LEU A 48 5.96 4.17 -6.14
C LEU A 48 6.00 5.59 -5.56
N ALA A 49 5.27 5.81 -4.48
CA ALA A 49 5.23 7.09 -3.78
C ALA A 49 6.28 7.16 -2.66
N ALA A 50 6.46 6.07 -1.92
CA ALA A 50 7.45 5.98 -0.86
C ALA A 50 7.87 4.53 -0.61
N PHE A 51 9.10 4.34 -0.12
CA PHE A 51 9.62 3.05 0.30
C PHE A 51 10.40 3.20 1.60
N PHE A 52 10.19 2.26 2.53
CA PHE A 52 10.86 2.19 3.82
C PHE A 52 11.58 0.84 3.94
N PRO A 53 12.90 0.78 3.69
CA PRO A 53 13.65 -0.46 3.79
C PRO A 53 13.86 -0.89 5.24
N PHE A 54 13.74 -2.18 5.52
CA PHE A 54 14.15 -2.75 6.81
C PHE A 54 15.67 -2.80 6.91
N LYS A 55 16.22 -2.31 8.03
CA LYS A 55 17.67 -2.20 8.24
C LYS A 55 18.33 -3.51 8.66
N SER A 56 17.53 -4.50 9.08
CA SER A 56 18.03 -5.80 9.54
C SER A 56 16.97 -6.88 9.36
N ALA A 57 17.40 -8.14 9.32
CA ALA A 57 16.51 -9.30 9.31
C ALA A 57 15.63 -9.37 10.56
N GLN A 58 16.15 -8.92 11.71
CA GLN A 58 15.39 -8.87 12.96
C GLN A 58 14.23 -7.88 12.85
N THR A 59 14.50 -6.64 12.41
CA THR A 59 13.45 -5.63 12.21
C THR A 59 12.42 -6.09 11.19
N ALA A 60 12.85 -6.77 10.12
CA ALA A 60 11.94 -7.35 9.14
C ALA A 60 11.02 -8.39 9.75
N LEU A 61 11.55 -9.33 10.53
CA LEU A 61 10.78 -10.37 11.21
C LEU A 61 9.78 -9.78 12.20
N GLU A 62 10.20 -8.82 13.01
CA GLU A 62 9.34 -8.12 13.99
C GLU A 62 8.17 -7.42 13.28
N ASN A 63 8.45 -6.69 12.21
CA ASN A 63 7.43 -5.98 11.42
C ASN A 63 6.45 -6.95 10.74
N ILE A 64 6.92 -8.03 10.11
CA ILE A 64 6.05 -9.01 9.42
C ILE A 64 5.13 -9.73 10.40
N ASN A 65 5.65 -10.08 11.59
CA ASN A 65 4.83 -10.69 12.64
C ASN A 65 3.76 -9.72 13.14
N ALA A 66 4.12 -8.45 13.37
CA ALA A 66 3.17 -7.42 13.76
C ALA A 66 2.04 -7.25 12.73
N ILE A 67 2.37 -7.21 11.42
CA ILE A 67 1.36 -7.18 10.34
C ILE A 67 0.42 -8.40 10.43
N SER A 68 0.99 -9.60 10.59
CA SER A 68 0.23 -10.87 10.63
C SER A 68 -0.74 -10.94 11.83
N GLU A 69 -0.39 -10.27 12.92
CA GLU A 69 -1.20 -10.16 14.13
C GLU A 69 -2.15 -8.95 14.11
N GLY A 70 -2.07 -8.09 13.09
CA GLY A 70 -2.87 -6.87 12.99
C GLY A 70 -2.44 -5.77 13.95
N VAL A 71 -1.14 -5.70 14.29
CA VAL A 71 -0.56 -4.69 15.18
C VAL A 71 0.16 -3.63 14.35
N VAL A 72 -0.10 -2.35 14.64
CA VAL A 72 0.59 -1.24 13.96
C VAL A 72 1.98 -1.05 14.58
N HIS A 73 3.00 -1.64 13.95
CA HIS A 73 4.39 -1.44 14.38
C HIS A 73 4.81 0.05 14.30
N ALA A 74 5.71 0.48 15.17
CA ALA A 74 6.16 1.87 15.24
C ALA A 74 6.77 2.37 13.91
N ASP A 75 7.50 1.51 13.20
CA ASP A 75 8.05 1.83 11.88
C ASP A 75 6.95 2.05 10.84
N LEU A 76 5.92 1.20 10.83
CA LEU A 76 4.77 1.33 9.93
C LEU A 76 4.02 2.64 10.19
N LYS A 77 3.78 2.94 11.47
CA LYS A 77 3.15 4.19 11.90
C LYS A 77 3.92 5.40 11.41
N LEU A 78 5.22 5.45 11.71
CA LEU A 78 6.10 6.54 11.28
C LEU A 78 6.10 6.68 9.75
N PHE A 79 6.16 5.56 9.03
CA PHE A 79 6.14 5.54 7.58
C PHE A 79 4.85 6.15 7.01
N LEU A 80 3.68 5.74 7.51
CA LEU A 80 2.39 6.25 7.04
C LEU A 80 2.18 7.72 7.42
N GLU A 81 2.51 8.12 8.63
CA GLU A 81 2.40 9.52 9.09
C GLU A 81 3.31 10.47 8.30
N THR A 82 4.48 9.98 7.87
CA THR A 82 5.42 10.77 7.07
C THR A 82 4.94 10.98 5.63
N ASN A 83 4.26 9.98 5.06
CA ASN A 83 3.99 9.93 3.62
C ASN A 83 2.53 10.18 3.25
N LEU A 84 1.59 10.11 4.20
CA LEU A 84 0.18 10.33 3.97
C LEU A 84 -0.33 11.59 4.70
N PRO A 85 -1.31 12.32 4.12
CA PRO A 85 -1.93 13.42 4.82
C PRO A 85 -2.65 12.91 6.09
N PRO A 86 -2.62 13.68 7.20
CA PRO A 86 -3.34 13.30 8.42
C PRO A 86 -4.83 13.05 8.15
N ALA A 87 -5.38 12.01 8.78
CA ALA A 87 -6.79 11.68 8.70
C ALA A 87 -7.67 12.90 9.07
N GLY A 88 -8.74 13.12 8.31
CA GLY A 88 -9.71 14.19 8.57
C GLY A 88 -9.46 15.54 7.88
N LYS A 89 -8.36 15.74 7.15
CA LYS A 89 -8.22 16.91 6.25
C LYS A 89 -9.08 16.74 4.97
N LYS A 90 -9.51 17.85 4.36
CA LYS A 90 -10.49 17.95 3.23
C LYS A 90 -10.29 17.02 2.01
N LYS A 91 -9.15 16.31 1.90
CA LYS A 91 -8.94 15.24 0.92
C LYS A 91 -9.03 13.90 1.65
N LYS A 92 -10.13 13.16 1.46
CA LYS A 92 -10.21 11.76 1.90
C LYS A 92 -9.10 10.98 1.20
N SER A 93 -8.12 10.49 1.94
CA SER A 93 -7.13 9.52 1.46
C SER A 93 -7.68 8.13 1.70
N LEU A 94 -7.77 7.33 0.65
CA LEU A 94 -8.18 5.93 0.73
C LEU A 94 -6.90 5.08 0.77
N LEU A 95 -6.79 4.18 1.75
CA LEU A 95 -5.65 3.28 1.88
C LEU A 95 -6.07 1.85 1.56
N GLY A 96 -5.58 1.32 0.44
CA GLY A 96 -5.65 -0.12 0.14
C GLY A 96 -4.65 -0.88 0.99
N VAL A 97 -5.08 -1.99 1.59
CA VAL A 97 -4.25 -2.88 2.41
C VAL A 97 -4.43 -4.34 2.00
N GLY A 98 -3.40 -5.16 2.21
CA GLY A 98 -3.41 -6.58 1.86
C GLY A 98 -4.31 -7.44 2.76
N ASP A 99 -4.39 -7.09 4.05
CA ASP A 99 -5.13 -7.84 5.06
C ASP A 99 -6.11 -6.94 5.85
N ALA A 100 -7.26 -7.48 6.21
CA ALA A 100 -8.31 -6.73 6.90
C ALA A 100 -8.00 -6.43 8.37
N LYS A 101 -7.21 -7.27 9.04
CA LYS A 101 -6.82 -7.05 10.44
C LYS A 101 -5.95 -5.81 10.56
N ILE A 102 -4.91 -5.70 9.73
CA ILE A 102 -4.05 -4.50 9.75
C ILE A 102 -4.82 -3.25 9.29
N GLY A 103 -5.73 -3.41 8.32
CA GLY A 103 -6.63 -2.32 7.90
C GLY A 103 -7.47 -1.77 9.04
N ALA A 104 -8.07 -2.65 9.86
CA ALA A 104 -8.85 -2.26 11.02
C ALA A 104 -7.99 -1.55 12.08
N ALA A 105 -6.80 -2.08 12.39
CA ALA A 105 -5.89 -1.48 13.35
C ALA A 105 -5.40 -0.09 12.91
N LEU A 106 -5.06 0.08 11.63
CA LEU A 106 -4.70 1.38 11.06
C LEU A 106 -5.86 2.39 11.09
N GLN A 107 -7.10 1.91 10.89
CA GLN A 107 -8.27 2.76 10.99
C GLN A 107 -8.52 3.20 12.43
N GLU A 108 -8.35 2.32 13.41
CA GLU A 108 -8.51 2.62 14.84
C GLU A 108 -7.42 3.58 15.34
N GLU A 109 -6.15 3.30 15.03
CA GLU A 109 -5.03 4.07 15.57
C GLU A 109 -4.76 5.39 14.84
N LEU A 110 -4.94 5.43 13.52
CA LEU A 110 -4.55 6.56 12.67
C LEU A 110 -5.73 7.23 11.95
N GLY A 111 -6.94 6.65 12.02
CA GLY A 111 -8.14 7.22 11.41
C GLY A 111 -8.19 7.12 9.88
N PHE A 112 -7.33 6.30 9.26
CA PHE A 112 -7.35 6.11 7.81
C PHE A 112 -8.61 5.36 7.37
N SER A 113 -9.15 5.73 6.20
CA SER A 113 -10.18 4.93 5.55
C SER A 113 -9.49 3.79 4.82
N CYS A 114 -9.50 2.60 5.41
CA CYS A 114 -8.86 1.42 4.84
C CYS A 114 -9.86 0.62 3.98
N GLN A 115 -9.39 0.05 2.87
CA GLN A 115 -10.15 -0.89 2.05
C GLN A 115 -9.34 -2.16 1.77
N THR A 116 -10.04 -3.29 1.88
CA THR A 116 -9.51 -4.64 1.68
C THR A 116 -10.23 -5.28 0.49
N GLY A 117 -9.50 -5.92 -0.41
CA GLY A 117 -10.04 -6.65 -1.56
C GLY A 117 -9.68 -6.02 -2.91
N ALA A 118 -9.52 -6.89 -3.93
CA ALA A 118 -9.23 -6.68 -5.37
C ALA A 118 -8.13 -5.67 -5.79
N TRP A 119 -7.60 -4.88 -4.87
CA TRP A 119 -6.36 -4.10 -4.99
C TRP A 119 -5.14 -4.88 -4.52
N SER A 120 -5.33 -6.17 -4.19
CA SER A 120 -4.26 -7.13 -4.02
C SER A 120 -3.60 -7.28 -5.39
N LEU A 121 -2.74 -6.32 -5.74
CA LEU A 121 -1.70 -6.52 -6.73
C LEU A 121 -1.13 -7.89 -6.40
N ASN A 122 -1.33 -8.87 -7.30
CA ASN A 122 -0.86 -10.23 -7.05
C ASN A 122 0.57 -10.10 -6.56
N TYR A 123 0.84 -10.59 -5.35
CA TYR A 123 2.08 -10.36 -4.61
C TYR A 123 3.31 -10.63 -5.48
N SER A 124 3.20 -11.55 -6.46
CA SER A 124 4.21 -11.85 -7.46
C SER A 124 4.65 -10.65 -8.30
N GLU A 125 3.74 -9.78 -8.74
CA GLU A 125 4.05 -8.69 -9.66
C GLU A 125 4.31 -7.35 -8.97
N ALA A 126 3.68 -7.09 -7.82
CA ALA A 126 4.12 -5.98 -6.96
C ALA A 126 5.60 -6.17 -6.56
N CYS A 127 6.01 -7.42 -6.33
CA CYS A 127 7.39 -7.80 -6.09
C CYS A 127 8.30 -7.60 -7.33
N VAL A 128 7.83 -7.90 -8.55
CA VAL A 128 8.57 -7.56 -9.79
C VAL A 128 8.71 -6.05 -9.97
N CYS A 129 7.67 -5.29 -9.62
CA CYS A 129 7.66 -3.84 -9.73
C CYS A 129 8.62 -3.20 -8.71
N THR A 130 8.63 -3.64 -7.45
CA THR A 130 9.62 -3.16 -6.47
C THR A 130 11.04 -3.59 -6.81
N SER A 131 11.24 -4.77 -7.40
CA SER A 131 12.57 -5.27 -7.82
C SER A 131 13.11 -4.59 -9.08
N THR A 132 12.27 -3.89 -9.86
CA THR A 132 12.70 -3.11 -11.03
C THR A 132 12.86 -1.63 -10.70
N ILE A 133 12.27 -1.17 -9.59
CA ILE A 133 12.34 0.22 -9.11
C ILE A 133 13.49 0.41 -8.09
N LEU A 134 13.92 -0.64 -7.40
CA LEU A 134 15.16 -0.71 -6.59
C LEU A 134 16.33 -1.21 -7.43
#